data_AF-A0A4R0DEI4-F1
#
_entry.id   AF-A0A4R0DEI4-F1
#
_cell.length_a   1.000
_cell.length_b   1.000
_cell.length_c   1.000
_cell.angle_alpha   90.00
_cell.angle_beta   90.00
_cell.angle_gamma   90.00
#
_symmetry.space_group_name_H-M   'P 1'
#
loop_
_entity.id
_entity.type
_entity.pdbx_description
1 polymer ?
#
loop_
_entity_poly.entity_id
_entity_poly.type
_entity_poly.pdbx_seq_one_letter_code
_entity_poly.pdbx_strand_id
1 'polypeptide(L)'
;MRRIVLIIGCATLLIFGGMFYQYQQQQKQVTQLHAYQNVIYEKAEQIFVQAQDWSKPIQIDLKDNRLDGDYQIMASFVLSHMVQSAEARNSYLRELKALNWDQFLDPQRLAADKKQDYADTEAMLVQVRAMVELYQEHLEQHEAMALEQIENLEINHNLRRHLAESLLESRHNDQGHALFELEKKNLGKAYVLFAILKNNKWELKNNTFMFYEDAALKEFNAVYQEMVQLNTQMQEITQQHQRALESKL
;
A
#
# COMPACT_ATOMS: atom_id res chain seq x y z
N MET A 1 -66.06 -18.48 26.40
CA MET A 1 -65.49 -17.85 25.18
C MET A 1 -64.49 -16.71 25.42
N ARG A 2 -64.46 -16.04 26.59
CA ARG A 2 -63.52 -14.91 26.87
C ARG A 2 -62.07 -15.30 27.20
N ARG A 3 -61.79 -16.57 27.54
CA ARG A 3 -60.44 -17.07 27.86
C ARG A 3 -59.66 -17.62 26.67
N ILE A 4 -60.36 -18.11 25.63
CA ILE A 4 -59.74 -18.65 24.40
C ILE A 4 -59.24 -17.50 23.49
N VAL A 5 -59.95 -16.37 23.47
CA VAL A 5 -59.54 -15.15 22.73
C VAL A 5 -58.25 -14.53 23.31
N LEU A 6 -58.04 -14.60 24.63
CA LEU A 6 -56.82 -14.10 25.28
C LEU A 6 -55.58 -14.94 24.98
N ILE A 7 -55.72 -16.26 24.85
CA ILE A 7 -54.61 -17.19 24.58
C ILE A 7 -54.18 -17.07 23.10
N ILE A 8 -55.14 -16.94 22.18
CA ILE A 8 -54.85 -16.76 20.74
C ILE A 8 -54.21 -15.38 20.46
N GLY A 9 -54.59 -14.33 21.19
CA GLY A 9 -53.98 -13.00 21.11
C GLY A 9 -52.54 -12.92 21.64
N CYS A 10 -52.21 -13.70 22.69
CA CYS A 10 -50.84 -13.76 23.21
C CYS A 10 -49.90 -14.59 22.31
N ALA A 11 -50.41 -15.65 21.68
CA ALA A 11 -49.64 -16.46 20.74
C ALA A 11 -49.30 -15.70 19.44
N THR A 12 -50.22 -14.86 18.94
CA THR A 12 -49.96 -14.01 17.77
C THR A 12 -48.98 -12.88 18.07
N LEU A 13 -49.03 -12.23 19.24
CA LEU A 13 -48.06 -11.19 19.62
C LEU A 13 -46.63 -11.72 19.83
N LEU A 14 -46.45 -12.95 20.29
CA LEU A 14 -45.13 -13.58 20.41
C LEU A 14 -44.54 -13.95 19.04
N ILE A 15 -45.37 -14.43 18.10
CA ILE A 15 -44.95 -14.78 16.74
C ILE A 15 -44.66 -13.51 15.91
N PHE A 16 -45.52 -12.49 15.97
CA PHE A 16 -45.28 -11.21 15.29
C PHE A 16 -44.19 -10.36 15.98
N GLY A 17 -44.04 -10.43 17.31
CA GLY A 17 -42.94 -9.80 18.04
C GLY A 17 -41.59 -10.45 17.76
N GLY A 18 -41.54 -11.78 17.62
CA GLY A 18 -40.35 -12.51 17.16
C GLY A 18 -39.98 -12.20 15.71
N MET A 19 -40.96 -12.10 14.80
CA MET A 19 -40.72 -11.69 13.41
C MET A 19 -40.33 -10.20 13.29
N PHE A 20 -40.91 -9.30 14.11
CA PHE A 20 -40.50 -7.89 14.14
C PHE A 20 -39.13 -7.70 14.78
N TYR A 21 -38.78 -8.49 15.79
CA TYR A 21 -37.43 -8.52 16.37
C TYR A 21 -36.42 -9.03 15.34
N GLN A 22 -36.70 -10.14 14.66
CA GLN A 22 -35.82 -10.69 13.61
C GLN A 22 -35.71 -9.75 12.39
N TYR A 23 -36.81 -9.06 12.02
CA TYR A 23 -36.82 -8.05 10.96
C TYR A 23 -36.09 -6.76 11.37
N GLN A 24 -36.26 -6.27 12.60
CA GLN A 24 -35.47 -5.17 13.14
C GLN A 24 -34.00 -5.55 13.30
N GLN A 25 -33.69 -6.80 13.66
CA GLN A 25 -32.31 -7.28 13.77
C GLN A 25 -31.66 -7.33 12.37
N GLN A 26 -32.39 -7.79 11.36
CA GLN A 26 -31.94 -7.73 9.95
C GLN A 26 -31.78 -6.28 9.47
N GLN A 27 -32.72 -5.38 9.77
CA GLN A 27 -32.63 -3.98 9.37
C GLN A 27 -31.49 -3.26 10.09
N LYS A 28 -31.27 -3.56 11.39
CA LYS A 28 -30.12 -3.08 12.16
C LYS A 28 -28.79 -3.59 11.59
N GLN A 29 -28.71 -4.86 11.21
CA GLN A 29 -27.51 -5.40 10.56
C GLN A 29 -27.24 -4.73 9.20
N VAL A 30 -28.27 -4.45 8.40
CA VAL A 30 -28.11 -3.71 7.14
C VAL A 30 -27.68 -2.26 7.40
N THR A 31 -28.27 -1.57 8.38
CA THR A 31 -27.86 -0.21 8.75
C THR A 31 -26.43 -0.17 9.29
N GLN A 32 -26.03 -1.14 10.11
CA GLN A 32 -24.66 -1.24 10.63
C GLN A 32 -23.66 -1.59 9.53
N LEU A 33 -24.03 -2.44 8.57
CA LEU A 33 -23.19 -2.71 7.40
C LEU A 33 -22.98 -1.46 6.54
N HIS A 34 -24.03 -0.66 6.31
CA HIS A 34 -23.88 0.62 5.61
C HIS A 34 -23.04 1.63 6.39
N ALA A 35 -23.24 1.73 7.71
CA ALA A 35 -22.40 2.57 8.56
C ALA A 35 -20.94 2.13 8.50
N TYR A 36 -20.67 0.82 8.57
CA TYR A 36 -19.35 0.24 8.41
C TYR A 36 -18.72 0.60 7.07
N GLN A 37 -19.43 0.40 5.97
CA GLN A 37 -18.94 0.73 4.63
C GLN A 37 -18.58 2.22 4.53
N ASN A 38 -19.48 3.12 4.97
CA ASN A 38 -19.22 4.55 4.93
C ASN A 38 -17.99 4.95 5.76
N VAL A 39 -17.85 4.40 6.98
CA VAL A 39 -16.69 4.64 7.84
C VAL A 39 -15.40 4.16 7.18
N ILE A 40 -15.41 2.95 6.59
CA ILE A 40 -14.26 2.42 5.86
C ILE A 40 -13.90 3.32 4.69
N TYR A 41 -14.86 3.75 3.86
CA TYR A 41 -14.59 4.63 2.72
C TYR A 41 -14.02 5.98 3.15
N GLU A 42 -14.66 6.66 4.10
CA GLU A 42 -14.22 7.98 4.57
C GLU A 42 -12.81 7.92 5.19
N LYS A 43 -12.52 6.90 6.00
CA LYS A 43 -11.20 6.77 6.63
C LYS A 43 -10.15 6.24 5.64
N ALA A 44 -10.52 5.38 4.69
CA ALA A 44 -9.65 4.97 3.60
C ALA A 44 -9.20 6.17 2.75
N GLU A 45 -10.11 7.10 2.46
CA GLU A 45 -9.78 8.36 1.78
C GLU A 45 -8.79 9.19 2.60
N GLN A 46 -9.01 9.32 3.92
CA GLN A 46 -8.06 10.01 4.79
C GLN A 46 -6.68 9.33 4.79
N ILE A 47 -6.62 7.99 4.84
CA ILE A 47 -5.36 7.22 4.74
C ILE A 47 -4.68 7.58 3.43
N PHE A 48 -5.42 7.52 2.31
CA PHE A 48 -4.89 7.79 0.99
C PHE A 48 -4.35 9.22 0.86
N VAL A 49 -5.11 10.23 1.29
CA VAL A 49 -4.68 11.63 1.24
C VAL A 49 -3.43 11.86 2.08
N GLN A 50 -3.38 11.32 3.31
CA GLN A 50 -2.18 11.43 4.14
C GLN A 50 -0.99 10.68 3.53
N ALA A 51 -1.23 9.51 2.92
CA ALA A 51 -0.17 8.71 2.31
C ALA A 51 0.52 9.41 1.12
N GLN A 52 -0.12 10.39 0.47
CA GLN A 52 0.51 11.20 -0.58
C GLN A 52 1.69 12.03 -0.04
N ASP A 53 1.60 12.54 1.18
CA ASP A 53 2.72 13.16 1.89
C ASP A 53 3.50 12.11 2.69
N TRP A 54 4.25 11.28 1.97
CA TRP A 54 5.06 10.20 2.55
C TRP A 54 6.12 10.69 3.55
N SER A 55 6.40 11.99 3.61
CA SER A 55 7.37 12.57 4.54
C SER A 55 6.93 12.51 6.01
N LYS A 56 5.64 12.27 6.26
CA LYS A 56 5.06 12.19 7.62
C LYS A 56 4.39 10.84 7.86
N PRO A 57 4.35 10.36 9.12
CA PRO A 57 3.56 9.19 9.46
C PRO A 57 2.06 9.46 9.32
N ILE A 58 1.31 8.45 8.89
CA ILE A 58 -0.15 8.47 8.81
C ILE A 58 -0.73 8.44 10.23
N GLN A 59 -1.64 9.36 10.54
CA GLN A 59 -2.31 9.49 11.84
C GLN A 59 -3.82 9.50 11.65
N ILE A 60 -4.46 8.38 12.00
CA ILE A 60 -5.92 8.22 11.90
C ILE A 60 -6.45 7.53 13.14
N ASP A 61 -7.60 8.01 13.62
CA ASP A 61 -8.36 7.31 14.66
C ASP A 61 -9.01 6.06 14.07
N LEU A 62 -8.67 4.90 14.61
CA LEU A 62 -9.20 3.60 14.19
C LEU A 62 -10.59 3.31 14.78
N LYS A 63 -11.08 4.15 15.70
CA LYS A 63 -12.42 4.06 16.27
C LYS A 63 -13.38 5.03 15.59
N ASP A 64 -14.65 4.67 15.57
CA ASP A 64 -15.71 5.55 15.08
C ASP A 64 -17.00 5.32 15.86
N ASN A 65 -17.56 6.38 16.42
CA ASN A 65 -18.75 6.30 17.27
C ASN A 65 -20.00 5.81 16.53
N ARG A 66 -19.97 5.75 15.19
CA ARG A 66 -21.04 5.17 14.35
C ARG A 66 -21.04 3.64 14.36
N LEU A 67 -19.96 3.01 14.81
CA LEU A 67 -19.80 1.55 14.83
C LEU A 67 -19.79 1.01 16.26
N ASP A 68 -20.34 -0.19 16.42
CA ASP A 68 -20.32 -0.95 17.66
C ASP A 68 -20.09 -2.45 17.39
N GLY A 69 -19.81 -3.20 18.44
CA GLY A 69 -19.63 -4.66 18.39
C GLY A 69 -18.66 -5.13 17.31
N ASP A 70 -19.06 -6.17 16.58
CA ASP A 70 -18.26 -6.81 15.55
C ASP A 70 -17.80 -5.85 14.44
N TYR A 71 -18.64 -4.88 14.04
CA TYR A 71 -18.31 -3.93 12.98
C TYR A 71 -17.24 -2.93 13.40
N GLN A 72 -17.20 -2.53 14.68
CA GLN A 72 -16.12 -1.70 15.21
C GLN A 72 -14.80 -2.47 15.23
N ILE A 73 -14.82 -3.75 15.63
CA ILE A 73 -13.62 -4.60 15.65
C ILE A 73 -13.10 -4.81 14.22
N MET A 74 -13.98 -5.14 13.28
CA MET A 74 -13.64 -5.26 11.86
C MET A 74 -13.06 -3.96 11.30
N ALA A 75 -13.70 -2.82 11.57
CA ALA A 75 -13.24 -1.54 11.03
C ALA A 75 -11.86 -1.17 11.57
N SER A 76 -11.63 -1.33 12.87
CA SER A 76 -10.32 -1.09 13.47
C SER A 76 -9.25 -2.00 12.87
N PHE A 77 -9.57 -3.28 12.62
CA PHE A 77 -8.65 -4.19 11.95
C PHE A 77 -8.32 -3.74 10.52
N VAL A 78 -9.34 -3.51 9.68
CA VAL A 78 -9.16 -3.13 8.27
C VAL A 78 -8.37 -1.82 8.15
N LEU A 79 -8.75 -0.82 8.93
CA LEU A 79 -8.09 0.48 8.91
C LEU A 79 -6.65 0.40 9.44
N SER A 80 -6.41 -0.40 10.49
CA SER A 80 -5.06 -0.64 10.97
C SER A 80 -4.20 -1.30 9.90
N HIS A 81 -4.74 -2.30 9.19
CA HIS A 81 -4.04 -2.98 8.11
C HIS A 81 -3.71 -2.00 6.98
N MET A 82 -4.68 -1.19 6.55
CA MET A 82 -4.46 -0.16 5.52
C MET A 82 -3.41 0.88 5.91
N VAL A 83 -3.45 1.38 7.16
CA VAL A 83 -2.44 2.30 7.69
C VAL A 83 -1.05 1.65 7.70
N GLN A 84 -0.94 0.41 8.19
CA GLN A 84 0.34 -0.30 8.24
C GLN A 84 0.92 -0.53 6.84
N SER A 85 0.11 -0.93 5.86
CA SER A 85 0.56 -1.15 4.48
C SER A 85 1.01 0.16 3.83
N ALA A 86 0.25 1.25 3.98
CA ALA A 86 0.61 2.56 3.46
C ALA A 86 1.86 3.14 4.17
N GLU A 87 1.98 2.94 5.49
CA GLU A 87 3.12 3.41 6.26
C GLU A 87 4.40 2.62 5.96
N ALA A 88 4.31 1.30 5.74
CA ALA A 88 5.44 0.50 5.30
C ALA A 88 6.02 1.04 3.99
N ARG A 89 5.14 1.37 3.03
CA ARG A 89 5.51 2.02 1.77
C ARG A 89 6.15 3.38 1.99
N ASN A 90 5.55 4.23 2.83
CA ASN A 90 6.06 5.57 3.10
C ASN A 90 7.40 5.54 3.84
N SER A 91 7.60 4.62 4.79
CA SER A 91 8.87 4.44 5.48
C SER A 91 9.97 4.06 4.52
N TYR A 92 9.70 3.08 3.65
CA TYR A 92 10.62 2.68 2.58
C TYR A 92 11.03 3.89 1.72
N LEU A 93 10.09 4.73 1.28
CA LEU A 93 10.40 5.93 0.50
C LEU A 93 11.22 6.97 1.27
N ARG A 94 10.93 7.18 2.56
CA ARG A 94 11.71 8.09 3.43
C ARG A 94 13.13 7.60 3.62
N GLU A 95 13.33 6.31 3.82
CA GLU A 95 14.65 5.72 3.97
C GLU A 95 15.44 5.84 2.66
N LEU A 96 14.80 5.62 1.49
CA LEU A 96 15.46 5.84 0.19
C LEU A 96 15.88 7.31 0.03
N LYS A 97 15.02 8.24 0.46
CA LYS A 97 15.36 9.66 0.46
C LYS A 97 16.51 9.99 1.40
N ALA A 98 16.57 9.38 2.58
CA ALA A 98 17.67 9.57 3.54
C ALA A 98 19.02 9.08 2.98
N LEU A 99 18.99 8.06 2.13
CA LEU A 99 20.16 7.60 1.37
C LEU A 99 20.50 8.47 0.15
N ASN A 100 19.76 9.56 -0.09
CA ASN A 100 19.86 10.40 -1.28
C ASN A 100 19.72 9.59 -2.59
N TRP A 101 18.87 8.56 -2.58
CA TRP A 101 18.64 7.71 -3.75
C TRP A 101 18.16 8.50 -4.97
N ASP A 102 17.40 9.57 -4.76
CA ASP A 102 16.96 10.47 -5.83
C ASP A 102 18.12 11.19 -6.53
N GLN A 103 19.28 11.25 -5.89
CA GLN A 103 20.50 11.82 -6.44
C GLN A 103 21.42 10.76 -7.06
N PHE A 104 21.03 9.48 -7.14
CA PHE A 104 21.89 8.36 -7.56
C PHE A 104 22.59 8.57 -8.92
N LEU A 105 21.94 9.23 -9.89
CA LEU A 105 22.54 9.55 -11.19
C LEU A 105 23.02 11.01 -11.31
N ASP A 106 23.10 11.77 -10.21
CA ASP A 106 23.63 13.13 -10.24
C ASP A 106 25.10 13.14 -10.72
N PRO A 107 25.43 13.83 -11.84
CA PRO A 107 26.78 13.81 -12.40
C PRO A 107 27.83 14.50 -11.53
N GLN A 108 27.45 15.50 -10.73
CA GLN A 108 28.40 16.19 -9.84
C GLN A 108 28.77 15.31 -8.67
N ARG A 109 27.78 14.67 -8.02
CA ARG A 109 27.96 13.69 -6.96
C ARG A 109 28.86 12.56 -7.43
N LEU A 110 28.53 11.95 -8.58
CA LEU A 110 29.30 10.85 -9.14
C LEU A 110 30.73 11.27 -9.52
N ALA A 111 30.94 12.49 -10.01
CA ALA A 111 32.28 12.99 -10.33
C ALA A 111 33.12 13.24 -9.07
N ALA A 112 32.49 13.63 -7.97
CA ALA A 112 33.15 13.76 -6.67
C ALA A 112 33.50 12.38 -6.10
N ASP A 113 32.54 11.45 -6.09
CA ASP A 113 32.68 10.09 -5.58
C ASP A 113 33.67 9.25 -6.39
N LYS A 114 33.75 9.48 -7.72
CA LYS A 114 34.77 8.88 -8.60
C LYS A 114 36.21 9.11 -8.10
N LYS A 115 36.49 10.23 -7.41
CA LYS A 115 37.82 10.52 -6.84
C LYS A 115 38.16 9.62 -5.65
N GLN A 116 37.16 8.96 -5.09
CA GLN A 116 37.24 8.02 -3.97
C GLN A 116 36.84 6.59 -4.42
N ASP A 117 37.03 6.29 -5.70
CA ASP A 117 36.70 4.98 -6.31
C ASP A 117 35.24 4.55 -6.12
N TYR A 118 34.32 5.53 -6.07
CA TYR A 118 32.89 5.33 -5.92
C TYR A 118 32.42 4.70 -4.60
N ALA A 119 33.20 4.86 -3.52
CA ALA A 119 32.88 4.29 -2.22
C ALA A 119 31.47 4.66 -1.72
N ASP A 120 31.01 5.90 -1.92
CA ASP A 120 29.70 6.33 -1.45
C ASP A 120 28.56 5.69 -2.27
N THR A 121 28.73 5.63 -3.60
CA THR A 121 27.73 5.02 -4.49
C THR A 121 27.60 3.51 -4.27
N GLU A 122 28.71 2.81 -4.02
CA GLU A 122 28.67 1.39 -3.68
C GLU A 122 27.98 1.14 -2.35
N ALA A 123 28.30 1.93 -1.32
CA ALA A 123 27.64 1.84 -0.03
C ALA A 123 26.13 2.15 -0.13
N MET A 124 25.75 3.14 -0.95
CA MET A 124 24.34 3.46 -1.24
C MET A 124 23.63 2.27 -1.89
N LEU A 125 24.20 1.69 -2.94
CA LEU A 125 23.59 0.57 -3.65
C LEU A 125 23.40 -0.66 -2.75
N VAL A 126 24.37 -0.97 -1.88
CA VAL A 126 24.23 -2.06 -0.90
C VAL A 126 23.07 -1.80 0.07
N GLN A 127 22.98 -0.58 0.61
CA GLN A 127 21.92 -0.21 1.56
C GLN A 127 20.54 -0.20 0.89
N VAL A 128 20.42 0.39 -0.30
CA VAL A 128 19.17 0.42 -1.07
C VAL A 128 18.69 -1.00 -1.38
N ARG A 129 19.59 -1.91 -1.77
CA ARG A 129 19.22 -3.31 -2.01
C ARG A 129 18.73 -4.00 -0.75
N ALA A 130 19.44 -3.85 0.38
CA ALA A 130 19.01 -4.43 1.64
C ALA A 130 17.61 -3.93 2.05
N MET A 131 17.32 -2.65 1.82
CA MET A 131 15.99 -2.09 2.09
C MET A 131 14.91 -2.63 1.15
N VAL A 132 15.21 -2.80 -0.14
CA VAL A 132 14.26 -3.41 -1.09
C VAL A 132 13.95 -4.85 -0.70
N GLU A 133 14.97 -5.61 -0.31
CA GLU A 133 14.81 -6.99 0.16
C GLU A 133 13.98 -7.04 1.46
N LEU A 134 14.27 -6.16 2.43
CA LEU A 134 13.52 -6.07 3.68
C LEU A 134 12.05 -5.67 3.45
N TYR A 135 11.80 -4.71 2.57
CA TYR A 135 10.43 -4.29 2.24
C TYR A 135 9.66 -5.42 1.54
N GLN A 136 10.31 -6.18 0.66
CA GLN A 136 9.70 -7.36 0.05
C GLN A 136 9.31 -8.40 1.11
N GLU A 137 10.23 -8.73 2.01
CA GLU A 137 9.97 -9.69 3.10
C GLU A 137 8.82 -9.22 3.99
N HIS A 138 8.79 -7.93 4.33
CA HIS A 138 7.72 -7.34 5.11
C HIS A 138 6.35 -7.48 4.43
N LEU A 139 6.26 -7.28 3.11
CA LEU A 139 5.00 -7.46 2.37
C LEU A 139 4.49 -8.91 2.46
N GLU A 140 5.39 -9.90 2.31
CA GLU A 140 5.03 -11.32 2.37
C GLU A 140 4.60 -11.74 3.79
N GLN A 141 5.31 -11.28 4.82
CA GLN A 141 5.01 -11.60 6.23
C GLN A 141 3.76 -10.90 6.75
N HIS A 142 3.59 -9.63 6.42
CA HIS A 142 2.49 -8.80 6.92
C HIS A 142 1.12 -9.38 6.57
N GLU A 143 0.99 -9.94 5.37
CA GLU A 143 -0.25 -10.57 4.95
C GLU A 143 -0.53 -11.90 5.67
N ALA A 144 0.49 -12.75 5.83
CA ALA A 144 0.35 -13.99 6.59
C ALA A 144 -0.08 -13.70 8.03
N MET A 145 0.53 -12.68 8.66
CA MET A 145 0.15 -12.22 9.99
C MET A 145 -1.27 -11.63 10.03
N ALA A 146 -1.69 -10.90 8.98
CA ALA A 146 -3.04 -10.35 8.90
C ALA A 146 -4.09 -11.47 8.86
N LEU A 147 -3.86 -12.54 8.11
CA LEU A 147 -4.77 -13.70 8.07
C LEU A 147 -4.84 -14.40 9.44
N GLU A 148 -3.70 -14.62 10.11
CA GLU A 148 -3.66 -15.19 11.46
C GLU A 148 -4.40 -14.30 12.48
N GLN A 149 -4.25 -12.98 12.37
CA GLN A 149 -4.97 -12.03 13.22
C GLN A 149 -6.49 -12.12 12.98
N ILE A 150 -6.95 -12.21 11.73
CA ILE A 150 -8.37 -12.37 11.39
C ILE A 150 -8.97 -13.60 12.05
N GLU A 151 -8.25 -14.73 12.03
CA GLU A 151 -8.70 -15.98 12.66
C GLU A 151 -8.97 -15.80 14.16
N ASN A 152 -8.20 -14.95 14.82
CA ASN A 152 -8.28 -14.70 16.26
C ASN A 152 -9.19 -13.52 16.64
N LEU A 153 -9.81 -12.81 15.68
CA LEU A 153 -10.72 -11.70 15.99
C LEU A 153 -11.96 -12.19 16.74
N GLU A 154 -12.32 -11.45 17.80
CA GLU A 154 -13.52 -11.68 18.62
C GLU A 154 -14.81 -11.19 17.93
N ILE A 155 -15.05 -11.65 16.70
CA ILE A 155 -16.25 -11.32 15.91
C ILE A 155 -16.93 -12.61 15.41
N ASN A 156 -18.17 -12.46 14.93
CA ASN A 156 -18.93 -13.55 14.33
C ASN A 156 -18.11 -14.33 13.29
N HIS A 157 -18.18 -15.65 13.34
CA HIS A 157 -17.42 -16.54 12.46
C HIS A 157 -17.66 -16.28 10.96
N ASN A 158 -18.88 -15.93 10.55
CA ASN A 158 -19.16 -15.60 9.16
C ASN A 158 -18.49 -14.28 8.72
N LEU A 159 -18.42 -13.30 9.63
CA LEU A 159 -17.72 -12.03 9.39
C LEU A 159 -16.21 -12.24 9.30
N ARG A 160 -15.61 -13.07 10.16
CA ARG A 160 -14.19 -13.47 10.03
C ARG A 160 -13.90 -14.11 8.68
N ARG A 161 -14.73 -15.06 8.25
CA ARG A 161 -14.56 -15.75 6.96
C ARG A 161 -14.59 -14.74 5.80
N HIS A 162 -15.59 -13.87 5.79
CA HIS A 162 -15.72 -12.86 4.74
C HIS A 162 -14.54 -11.88 4.73
N LEU A 163 -14.06 -11.45 5.90
CA LEU A 163 -12.90 -10.58 6.03
C LEU A 163 -11.62 -11.24 5.49
N ALA A 164 -11.39 -12.53 5.78
CA ALA A 164 -10.26 -13.28 5.24
C ALA A 164 -10.36 -13.44 3.71
N GLU A 165 -11.55 -13.75 3.19
CA GLU A 165 -11.80 -13.84 1.74
C GLU A 165 -11.54 -12.51 1.04
N SER A 166 -12.04 -11.39 1.59
CA SER A 166 -11.80 -10.05 1.04
C SER A 166 -10.33 -9.64 1.07
N LEU A 167 -9.57 -10.02 2.11
CA LEU A 167 -8.14 -9.76 2.16
C LEU A 167 -7.42 -10.52 1.03
N LEU A 168 -7.71 -11.81 0.87
CA LEU A 168 -7.13 -12.64 -0.20
C LEU A 168 -7.50 -12.15 -1.61
N GLU A 169 -8.72 -11.65 -1.81
CA GLU A 169 -9.16 -11.07 -3.07
C GLU A 169 -8.43 -9.75 -3.37
N SER A 170 -8.22 -8.92 -2.35
CA SER A 170 -7.53 -7.63 -2.50
C SER A 170 -6.06 -7.79 -2.94
N ARG A 171 -5.39 -8.87 -2.52
CA ARG A 171 -4.02 -9.23 -2.94
C ARG A 171 -3.86 -9.27 -4.45
N HIS A 172 -4.82 -9.87 -5.16
CA HIS A 172 -4.71 -10.11 -6.60
C HIS A 172 -4.87 -8.83 -7.44
N ASN A 173 -5.40 -7.77 -6.83
CA ASN A 173 -5.59 -6.46 -7.45
C ASN A 173 -4.69 -5.38 -6.82
N ASP A 174 -3.68 -5.76 -6.03
CA ASP A 174 -2.82 -4.79 -5.36
C ASP A 174 -1.85 -4.13 -6.36
N GLN A 175 -2.13 -2.86 -6.65
CA GLN A 175 -1.26 -2.03 -7.46
C GLN A 175 0.06 -1.70 -6.75
N GLY A 176 0.09 -1.76 -5.41
CA GLY A 176 1.30 -1.62 -4.62
C GLY A 176 2.36 -2.65 -5.03
N HIS A 177 1.96 -3.91 -5.17
CA HIS A 177 2.82 -4.96 -5.73
C HIS A 177 3.30 -4.64 -7.16
N ALA A 178 2.41 -4.22 -8.06
CA ALA A 178 2.80 -3.90 -9.43
C ALA A 178 3.83 -2.75 -9.51
N LEU A 179 3.63 -1.69 -8.71
CA LEU A 179 4.57 -0.57 -8.59
C LEU A 179 5.91 -1.07 -8.03
N PHE A 180 5.88 -1.89 -6.99
CA PHE A 180 7.10 -2.40 -6.37
C PHE A 180 7.91 -3.31 -7.31
N GLU A 181 7.26 -4.13 -8.14
CA GLU A 181 7.96 -4.92 -9.17
C GLU A 181 8.67 -4.03 -10.22
N LEU A 182 8.07 -2.90 -10.59
CA LEU A 182 8.72 -1.93 -11.48
C LEU A 182 9.92 -1.26 -10.81
N GLU A 183 9.83 -0.96 -9.51
CA GLU A 183 10.95 -0.42 -8.75
C GLU A 183 12.12 -1.39 -8.64
N LYS A 184 11.86 -2.68 -8.40
CA LYS A 184 12.91 -3.71 -8.40
C LYS A 184 13.63 -3.78 -9.75
N LYS A 185 12.89 -3.71 -10.85
CA LYS A 185 13.48 -3.62 -12.20
C LYS A 185 14.32 -2.36 -12.35
N ASN A 186 13.83 -1.23 -11.85
CA ASN A 186 14.53 0.04 -11.88
C ASN A 186 15.85 -0.01 -11.09
N LEU A 187 15.84 -0.57 -9.87
CA LEU A 187 17.05 -0.82 -9.09
C LEU A 187 18.05 -1.70 -9.88
N GLY A 188 17.57 -2.74 -10.56
CA GLY A 188 18.39 -3.54 -11.47
C GLY A 188 19.06 -2.71 -12.57
N LYS A 189 18.34 -1.75 -13.18
CA LYS A 189 18.91 -0.83 -14.18
C LYS A 189 19.92 0.13 -13.57
N ALA A 190 19.69 0.60 -12.35
CA ALA A 190 20.64 1.45 -11.63
C ALA A 190 22.00 0.75 -11.45
N TYR A 191 22.03 -0.54 -11.07
CA TYR A 191 23.27 -1.31 -11.02
C TYR A 191 24.00 -1.37 -12.37
N VAL A 192 23.28 -1.57 -13.46
CA VAL A 192 23.87 -1.61 -14.81
C VAL A 192 24.45 -0.24 -15.19
N LEU A 193 23.71 0.84 -14.96
CA LEU A 193 24.19 2.21 -15.22
C LEU A 193 25.46 2.53 -14.42
N PHE A 194 25.48 2.15 -13.14
CA PHE A 194 26.66 2.32 -12.30
C PHE A 194 27.85 1.51 -12.80
N ALA A 195 27.64 0.25 -13.20
CA ALA A 195 28.70 -0.57 -13.77
C ALA A 195 29.30 0.04 -15.04
N ILE A 196 28.46 0.60 -15.93
CA ILE A 196 28.93 1.31 -17.12
C ILE A 196 29.76 2.54 -16.73
N LEU A 197 29.30 3.34 -15.76
CA LEU A 197 30.04 4.51 -15.28
C LEU A 197 31.36 4.15 -14.59
N LYS A 198 31.40 3.05 -13.84
CA LYS A 198 32.61 2.59 -13.13
C LYS A 198 33.66 2.05 -14.10
N ASN A 199 33.25 1.30 -15.12
CA ASN A 199 34.16 0.57 -16.00
C ASN A 199 34.61 1.36 -17.25
N ASN A 200 34.05 2.55 -17.48
CA ASN A 200 34.36 3.35 -18.68
C ASN A 200 34.93 4.74 -18.33
N LYS A 201 35.73 5.28 -19.24
CA LYS A 201 36.26 6.64 -19.10
C LYS A 201 35.18 7.67 -19.46
N TRP A 202 34.93 8.56 -18.51
CA TRP A 202 34.05 9.70 -18.66
C TRP A 202 34.52 10.89 -17.81
N GLU A 203 34.10 12.09 -18.19
CA GLU A 203 34.32 13.32 -17.43
C GLU A 203 33.02 14.11 -17.24
N LEU A 204 32.97 14.94 -16.20
CA LEU A 204 31.88 15.87 -15.98
C LEU A 204 32.01 17.05 -16.94
N LYS A 205 31.02 17.27 -17.80
CA LYS A 205 30.96 18.42 -18.69
C LYS A 205 29.54 18.93 -18.78
N ASN A 206 29.29 20.22 -18.58
CA ASN A 206 27.95 20.82 -18.65
C ASN A 206 26.89 20.06 -17.83
N ASN A 207 27.28 19.55 -16.66
CA ASN A 207 26.41 18.72 -15.81
C ASN A 207 25.94 17.40 -16.44
N THR A 208 26.74 16.80 -17.32
CA THR A 208 26.47 15.49 -17.93
C THR A 208 27.71 14.59 -17.91
N PHE A 209 27.49 13.30 -18.16
CA PHE A 209 28.54 12.31 -18.38
C PHE A 209 29.06 12.40 -19.82
N MET A 210 30.26 12.96 -20.01
CA MET A 210 30.94 12.94 -21.30
C MET A 210 31.80 11.68 -21.40
N PHE A 211 31.30 10.65 -22.08
CA PHE A 211 32.06 9.42 -22.35
C PHE A 211 33.11 9.64 -23.43
N TYR A 212 34.23 8.95 -23.30
CA TYR A 212 35.32 8.98 -24.30
C TYR A 212 35.10 7.99 -25.44
N GLU A 213 34.22 6.99 -25.24
CA GLU A 213 33.93 5.93 -26.19
C GLU A 213 32.43 5.91 -26.53
N ASP A 214 32.14 5.88 -27.83
CA ASP A 214 30.76 5.84 -28.34
C ASP A 214 29.99 4.60 -27.91
N ALA A 215 30.68 3.46 -27.73
CA ALA A 215 30.05 2.21 -27.29
C ALA A 215 29.45 2.36 -25.89
N ALA A 216 30.25 2.86 -24.94
CA ALA A 216 29.80 3.11 -23.56
C ALA A 216 28.66 4.13 -23.49
N LEU A 217 28.73 5.20 -24.31
CA LEU A 217 27.66 6.20 -24.39
C LEU A 217 26.34 5.57 -24.87
N LYS A 218 26.39 4.73 -25.92
CA LYS A 218 25.20 4.06 -26.46
C LYS A 218 24.60 3.10 -25.44
N GLU A 219 25.42 2.32 -24.77
CA GLU A 219 24.99 1.38 -23.73
C GLU A 219 24.33 2.12 -22.56
N PHE A 220 25.00 3.17 -22.05
CA PHE A 220 24.46 4.01 -20.97
C PHE A 220 23.09 4.60 -21.34
N ASN A 221 23.00 5.22 -22.52
CA ASN A 221 21.76 5.85 -22.97
C ASN A 221 20.63 4.84 -23.17
N ALA A 222 20.93 3.64 -23.68
CA ALA A 222 19.93 2.58 -23.84
C ALA A 222 19.33 2.18 -22.49
N VAL A 223 20.17 1.88 -21.50
CA VAL A 223 19.72 1.49 -20.15
C VAL A 223 19.00 2.65 -19.45
N TYR A 224 19.47 3.89 -19.64
CA TYR A 224 18.80 5.06 -19.08
C TYR A 224 17.40 5.27 -19.66
N GLN A 225 17.21 5.06 -20.96
CA GLN A 225 15.89 5.13 -21.59
C GLN A 225 14.94 4.05 -21.06
N GLU A 226 15.43 2.84 -20.81
CA GLU A 226 14.63 1.79 -20.16
C GLU A 226 14.20 2.19 -18.74
N MET A 227 15.09 2.82 -17.96
CA MET A 227 14.76 3.35 -16.63
C MET A 227 13.69 4.45 -16.71
N VAL A 228 13.78 5.36 -17.70
CA VAL A 228 12.76 6.39 -17.95
C VAL A 228 11.41 5.75 -18.31
N GLN A 229 11.39 4.72 -19.15
CA GLN A 229 10.16 4.00 -19.50
C GLN A 229 9.51 3.33 -18.29
N LEU A 230 10.31 2.70 -17.42
CA LEU A 230 9.80 2.12 -16.16
C LEU A 230 9.19 3.21 -15.26
N ASN A 231 9.83 4.38 -15.16
CA ASN A 231 9.28 5.51 -14.41
C ASN A 231 7.96 6.02 -14.99
N THR A 232 7.84 6.10 -16.33
CA THR A 232 6.59 6.46 -16.99
C THR A 232 5.48 5.45 -16.66
N GLN A 233 5.77 4.15 -16.71
CA GLN A 233 4.79 3.11 -16.35
C GLN A 233 4.32 3.26 -14.89
N MET A 234 5.23 3.53 -13.96
CA MET A 234 4.87 3.77 -12.55
C MET A 234 3.97 5.01 -12.39
N GLN A 235 4.25 6.09 -13.12
CA GLN A 235 3.42 7.29 -13.12
C GLN A 235 2.02 7.02 -13.70
N GLU A 236 1.93 6.25 -14.78
CA GLU A 236 0.65 5.88 -15.39
C GLU A 236 -0.22 5.07 -14.44
N ILE A 237 0.35 4.06 -13.76
CA ILE A 237 -0.37 3.26 -12.75
C ILE A 237 -0.88 4.16 -11.63
N THR A 238 -0.03 5.07 -11.12
CA THR A 238 -0.39 6.00 -10.05
C THR A 238 -1.52 6.95 -10.47
N GLN A 239 -1.47 7.51 -11.69
CA GLN A 239 -2.50 8.40 -12.20
C GLN A 239 -3.82 7.68 -12.49
N GLN A 240 -3.78 6.46 -13.04
CA GLN A 240 -4.98 5.66 -13.27
C GLN A 240 -5.71 5.39 -11.95
N HIS A 241 -4.96 5.11 -10.88
CA HIS A 241 -5.52 4.92 -9.55
C HIS A 241 -6.18 6.19 -9.01
N GLN A 242 -5.48 7.33 -9.10
CA GLN A 242 -6.02 8.60 -8.66
C GLN A 242 -7.34 8.94 -9.36
N ARG A 243 -7.42 8.74 -10.69
CA ARG A 243 -8.65 8.95 -11.45
C ARG A 243 -9.77 7.97 -11.07
N ALA A 244 -9.43 6.70 -10.81
CA ALA A 244 -10.42 5.71 -10.40
C ALA A 244 -11.03 6.03 -9.03
N LEU A 245 -10.24 6.61 -8.12
CA LEU A 245 -10.74 7.13 -6.84
C LEU A 245 -11.62 8.36 -7.03
N GLU A 246 -11.16 9.34 -7.81
CA GLU A 246 -11.93 10.56 -8.11
C GLU A 246 -13.27 10.27 -8.80
N SER A 247 -13.35 9.24 -9.65
CA SER A 247 -14.60 8.85 -10.33
C SER A 247 -15.63 8.11 -9.45
N LYS A 248 -15.22 7.70 -8.24
CA LYS A 248 -16.10 7.01 -7.27
C LYS A 248 -16.63 7.97 -6.20
N LEU A 249 -16.21 9.24 -6.23
CA LEU A 249 -16.74 10.37 -5.45
C LEU A 249 -17.89 11.06 -6.20
#